data_AF-A0A4R6G6P8-F1
#
_entry.id   AF-A0A4R6G6P8-F1
#
_cell.length_a   1.000
_cell.length_b   1.000
_cell.length_c   1.000
_cell.angle_alpha   90.00
_cell.angle_beta   90.00
_cell.angle_gamma   90.00
#
_symmetry.space_group_name_H-M   'P 1'
#
loop_
_entity.id
_entity.type
_entity.pdbx_description
1 polymer ?
#
loop_
_entity_poly.entity_id
_entity_poly.type
_entity_poly.pdbx_seq_one_letter_code
_entity_poly.pdbx_strand_id
1 'polypeptide(L)'
;MKTQKIIPNLWFDSGKFSAEKAVRFYKSIFKNVKIQSITRYGKSGQELHHQKPGSVMTVKFSMEGHEFVGLNGPPYFQFNASVSFFMLCKSDKEIDRVWRKLKEKGQVLMPLAKYDWSPKYAWVQDKFGIHWQLMLEESSSTLEKIVPALFFTGKSHGNAEEAVQFYTSVFRNSKLEGILKYTEEDKNNYALGSVKHAQFQLENQTFMAMDSGVENNFPFNEAISFIIDCQTQDEIDYYWNKLSAVPDAEQCGWLKDKFGVSWQVVPSTLLNKMLQDPDSEKKDRAIASFMQMKKFNLHQLRADFEGQKQEKNKIMERKEFRATINAPREKVWEVLWSEETYPKWTAPFSEGSRAKSDWKEGSKVYFLNAEGEGMVALIDKRKDPEIMNFKHLGMIDKNGNEDLESEKVKSWAGAMENYRLEEKNRATRLIVDMDMDDEYKDYFLKTWPEALEKLKELAENDHSMLHPITISTSIHAPIDKVWEVWNDPKHIENWNAASSDWHTTSASNDLRKGGKISSRMEAKDGSSGFDFEGVYDEVKPKKLLVYTLADGRKVVIDFKENNNSTLVRESFEPESANSREMQQQGWQAILNNFKIYTEKIK
;
A
#
# COMPACT_ATOMS: atom_id res chain seq x y z
N MET A 1 0.63 -30.01 -20.63
CA MET A 1 1.76 -30.22 -19.70
C MET A 1 1.65 -29.16 -18.63
N LYS A 2 1.79 -29.52 -17.35
CA LYS A 2 1.83 -28.53 -16.25
C LYS A 2 3.10 -27.68 -16.45
N THR A 3 2.96 -26.38 -16.64
CA THR A 3 4.09 -25.46 -16.80
C THR A 3 4.74 -25.24 -15.43
N GLN A 4 6.06 -25.36 -15.35
CA GLN A 4 6.82 -25.15 -14.11
C GLN A 4 6.86 -23.65 -13.78
N LYS A 5 6.28 -23.23 -12.66
CA LYS A 5 6.18 -21.81 -12.28
C LYS A 5 7.48 -21.27 -11.66
N ILE A 6 8.23 -22.13 -10.97
CA ILE A 6 9.48 -21.78 -10.28
C ILE A 6 10.66 -22.52 -10.92
N ILE A 7 11.55 -21.82 -11.60
CA ILE A 7 12.61 -22.42 -12.43
C ILE A 7 13.98 -22.12 -11.79
N PRO A 8 14.77 -23.12 -11.39
CA PRO A 8 16.12 -22.87 -10.92
C PRO A 8 17.00 -22.28 -12.02
N ASN A 9 17.65 -21.16 -11.71
CA ASN A 9 18.63 -20.49 -12.53
C ASN A 9 20.03 -20.67 -11.94
N LEU A 10 20.96 -21.15 -12.77
CA LEU A 10 22.32 -21.52 -12.41
C LEU A 10 23.29 -20.53 -13.06
N TRP A 11 23.97 -19.70 -12.25
CA TRP A 11 24.97 -18.75 -12.73
C TRP A 11 26.32 -19.43 -12.94
N PHE A 12 26.74 -19.53 -14.19
CA PHE A 12 28.06 -20.04 -14.55
C PHE A 12 29.03 -18.89 -14.78
N ASP A 13 30.13 -18.89 -14.03
CA ASP A 13 31.29 -18.05 -14.30
C ASP A 13 31.86 -18.38 -15.69
N SER A 14 31.59 -17.48 -16.63
CA SER A 14 32.00 -17.54 -18.03
C SER A 14 33.50 -17.70 -18.23
N GLY A 15 34.33 -17.30 -17.26
CA GLY A 15 35.79 -17.48 -17.27
C GLY A 15 36.24 -18.90 -16.94
N LYS A 16 35.40 -19.69 -16.25
CA LYS A 16 35.72 -21.07 -15.84
C LYS A 16 34.95 -22.10 -16.65
N PHE A 17 33.63 -21.96 -16.72
CA PHE A 17 32.74 -22.94 -17.33
C PHE A 17 31.61 -22.27 -18.09
N SER A 18 31.09 -22.95 -19.11
CA SER A 18 29.89 -22.52 -19.83
C SER A 18 28.73 -23.42 -19.45
N ALA A 19 27.53 -22.86 -19.27
CA ALA A 19 26.27 -23.58 -19.07
C ALA A 19 26.08 -24.73 -20.08
N GLU A 20 26.43 -24.51 -21.35
CA GLU A 20 26.33 -25.55 -22.39
C GLU A 20 27.20 -26.79 -22.07
N LYS A 21 28.42 -26.60 -21.57
CA LYS A 21 29.30 -27.71 -21.14
C LYS A 21 28.70 -28.46 -19.94
N ALA A 22 28.06 -27.75 -19.01
CA ALA A 22 27.37 -28.36 -17.88
C ALA A 22 26.18 -29.21 -18.34
N VAL A 23 25.33 -28.67 -19.21
CA VAL A 23 24.18 -29.41 -19.76
C VAL A 23 24.61 -30.63 -20.57
N ARG A 24 25.70 -30.54 -21.36
CA ARG A 24 26.28 -31.71 -22.05
C ARG A 24 26.79 -32.78 -21.08
N PHE A 25 27.39 -32.37 -19.96
CA PHE A 25 27.77 -33.31 -18.90
C PHE A 25 26.53 -33.96 -18.28
N TYR A 26 25.49 -33.20 -17.94
CA TYR A 26 24.24 -33.73 -17.40
C TYR A 26 23.53 -34.69 -18.37
N LYS A 27 23.56 -34.43 -19.68
CA LYS A 27 23.10 -35.40 -20.71
C LYS A 27 23.81 -36.75 -20.66
N SER A 28 25.07 -36.79 -20.21
CA SER A 28 25.81 -38.06 -20.06
C SER A 28 25.45 -38.83 -18.78
N ILE A 29 24.75 -38.19 -17.84
CA ILE A 29 24.41 -38.73 -16.53
C ILE A 29 22.93 -39.07 -16.45
N PHE A 30 22.07 -38.12 -16.77
CA PHE A 30 20.63 -38.24 -16.62
C PHE A 30 19.97 -38.71 -17.91
N LYS A 31 18.87 -39.45 -17.79
CA LYS A 31 18.21 -40.09 -18.95
C LYS A 31 17.43 -39.06 -19.77
N ASN A 32 16.75 -38.15 -19.08
CA ASN A 32 15.78 -37.24 -19.69
C ASN A 32 16.29 -35.80 -19.69
N VAL A 33 17.27 -35.49 -20.54
CA VAL A 33 17.83 -34.13 -20.66
C VAL A 33 17.62 -33.58 -22.06
N LYS A 34 16.93 -32.44 -22.16
CA LYS A 34 16.66 -31.76 -23.43
C LYS A 34 17.04 -30.29 -23.34
N ILE A 35 17.81 -29.81 -24.32
CA ILE A 35 18.02 -28.36 -24.49
C ILE A 35 16.79 -27.84 -25.22
N GLN A 36 16.13 -26.83 -24.66
CA GLN A 36 14.93 -26.22 -25.22
C GLN A 36 15.30 -25.02 -26.08
N SER A 37 16.18 -24.15 -25.56
CA SER A 37 16.67 -22.98 -26.29
C SER A 37 18.06 -22.57 -25.83
N ILE A 38 18.80 -21.90 -26.72
CA ILE A 38 20.07 -21.26 -26.42
C ILE A 38 19.97 -19.82 -26.92
N THR A 39 20.12 -18.86 -26.00
CA THR A 39 20.20 -17.43 -26.32
C THR A 39 21.65 -16.99 -26.24
N ARG A 40 22.06 -16.12 -27.16
CA ARG A 40 23.44 -15.62 -27.27
C ARG A 40 23.47 -14.12 -27.02
N TYR A 41 24.60 -13.63 -26.51
CA TYR A 41 24.82 -12.20 -26.30
C TYR A 41 24.80 -11.44 -27.64
N GLY A 42 24.08 -10.33 -27.66
CA GLY A 42 24.13 -9.34 -28.74
C GLY A 42 25.30 -8.36 -28.57
N LYS A 43 25.25 -7.24 -29.29
CA LYS A 43 26.18 -6.11 -29.07
C LYS A 43 25.69 -5.17 -27.96
N SER A 44 24.39 -5.13 -27.71
CA SER A 44 23.74 -4.25 -26.72
C SER A 44 24.01 -4.71 -25.29
N GLY A 45 24.32 -3.77 -24.39
CA GLY A 45 24.60 -4.05 -22.97
C GLY A 45 26.01 -4.58 -22.70
N GLN A 46 26.90 -4.61 -23.70
CA GLN A 46 28.25 -5.17 -23.58
C GLN A 46 29.09 -4.46 -22.51
N GLU A 47 28.84 -3.17 -22.29
CA GLU A 47 29.42 -2.35 -21.22
C GLU A 47 29.00 -2.80 -19.81
N LEU A 48 27.85 -3.47 -19.67
CA LEU A 48 27.32 -3.96 -18.38
C LEU A 48 27.68 -5.43 -18.15
N HIS A 49 27.49 -6.29 -19.16
CA HIS A 49 27.68 -7.73 -19.00
C HIS A 49 29.10 -8.21 -19.35
N HIS A 50 29.90 -7.40 -20.05
CA HIS A 50 31.30 -7.68 -20.44
C HIS A 50 31.51 -8.97 -21.25
N GLN A 51 30.47 -9.44 -21.97
CA GLN A 51 30.52 -10.68 -22.75
C GLN A 51 30.69 -10.40 -24.24
N LYS A 52 31.44 -11.27 -24.93
CA LYS A 52 31.65 -11.17 -26.37
C LYS A 52 30.35 -11.46 -27.13
N PRO A 53 29.93 -10.62 -28.08
CA PRO A 53 28.79 -10.91 -28.94
C PRO A 53 28.89 -12.30 -29.60
N GLY A 54 27.79 -13.05 -29.59
CA GLY A 54 27.70 -14.43 -30.07
C GLY A 54 28.07 -15.51 -29.05
N SER A 55 28.64 -15.15 -27.89
CA SER A 55 28.83 -16.11 -26.79
C SER A 55 27.47 -16.52 -26.20
N VAL A 56 27.40 -17.70 -25.59
CA VAL A 56 26.15 -18.21 -25.00
C VAL A 56 25.80 -17.37 -23.77
N MET A 57 24.60 -16.80 -23.75
CA MET A 57 24.05 -16.06 -22.62
C MET A 57 23.28 -17.01 -21.71
N THR A 58 22.20 -17.60 -22.22
CA THR A 58 21.39 -18.56 -21.48
C THR A 58 21.22 -19.87 -22.24
N VAL A 59 21.11 -20.95 -21.49
CA VAL A 59 20.68 -22.26 -21.97
C VAL A 59 19.45 -22.66 -21.17
N LYS A 60 18.28 -22.68 -21.80
CA LYS A 60 17.08 -23.27 -21.19
C LYS A 60 17.08 -24.77 -21.47
N PHE A 61 16.97 -25.59 -20.45
CA PHE A 61 16.98 -27.04 -20.59
C PHE A 61 16.04 -27.70 -19.58
N SER A 62 15.53 -28.87 -19.93
CA SER A 62 14.81 -29.73 -19.00
C SER A 62 15.68 -30.92 -18.61
N MET A 63 15.64 -31.33 -17.35
CA MET A 63 16.34 -32.49 -16.81
C MET A 63 15.42 -33.27 -15.87
N GLU A 64 15.22 -34.56 -16.16
CA GLU A 64 14.41 -35.47 -15.35
C GLU A 64 13.00 -34.91 -15.02
N GLY A 65 12.40 -34.21 -15.99
CA GLY A 65 11.06 -33.64 -15.89
C GLY A 65 11.00 -32.18 -15.44
N HIS A 66 12.12 -31.57 -15.04
CA HIS A 66 12.18 -30.21 -14.49
C HIS A 66 12.92 -29.26 -15.42
N GLU A 67 12.41 -28.04 -15.59
CA GLU A 67 13.07 -26.95 -16.30
C GLU A 67 14.15 -26.29 -15.44
N PHE A 68 15.23 -25.89 -16.09
CA PHE A 68 16.36 -25.15 -15.56
C PHE A 68 16.80 -24.08 -16.57
N VAL A 69 17.40 -23.01 -16.06
CA VAL A 69 18.14 -22.03 -16.85
C VAL A 69 19.59 -22.05 -16.41
N GLY A 70 20.52 -22.21 -17.36
CA GLY A 70 21.94 -21.92 -17.13
C GLY A 70 22.28 -20.57 -17.72
N LEU A 71 22.68 -19.61 -16.89
CA LEU A 71 23.05 -18.25 -17.27
C LEU A 71 24.58 -18.10 -17.15
N ASN A 72 25.26 -17.76 -18.24
CA ASN A 72 26.68 -17.44 -18.19
C ASN A 72 26.84 -15.95 -17.84
N GLY A 73 27.69 -15.64 -16.88
CA GLY A 73 28.00 -14.25 -16.54
C GLY A 73 29.43 -14.06 -16.04
N PRO A 74 29.79 -12.83 -15.65
CA PRO A 74 31.06 -12.55 -15.00
C PRO A 74 31.25 -13.34 -13.68
N PRO A 75 32.49 -13.43 -13.14
CA PRO A 75 32.82 -14.23 -11.96
C PRO A 75 32.34 -13.60 -10.62
N TYR A 76 31.12 -13.04 -10.60
CA TYR A 76 30.55 -12.38 -9.42
C TYR A 76 30.15 -13.38 -8.33
N PHE A 77 29.64 -14.55 -8.73
CA PHE A 77 29.08 -15.53 -7.81
C PHE A 77 29.72 -16.91 -7.99
N GLN A 78 29.82 -17.65 -6.89
CA GLN A 78 30.32 -19.02 -6.87
C GLN A 78 29.30 -19.93 -6.19
N PHE A 79 29.05 -21.10 -6.77
CA PHE A 79 28.21 -22.12 -6.17
C PHE A 79 28.80 -22.57 -4.82
N ASN A 80 27.90 -22.80 -3.86
CA ASN A 80 28.21 -23.36 -2.56
C ASN A 80 27.05 -24.27 -2.10
N ALA A 81 27.14 -24.81 -0.89
CA ALA A 81 26.17 -25.78 -0.39
C ALA A 81 24.82 -25.18 0.07
N SER A 82 24.66 -23.84 0.07
CA SER A 82 23.43 -23.17 0.54
C SER A 82 22.19 -23.54 -0.27
N VAL A 83 22.38 -23.87 -1.55
CA VAL A 83 21.33 -24.47 -2.38
C VAL A 83 21.88 -25.73 -3.04
N SER A 84 21.13 -26.81 -2.92
CA SER A 84 21.49 -28.11 -3.51
C SER A 84 20.27 -28.74 -4.16
N PHE A 85 20.49 -29.80 -4.93
CA PHE A 85 19.41 -30.55 -5.58
C PHE A 85 19.41 -31.99 -5.09
N PHE A 86 18.32 -32.40 -4.46
CA PHE A 86 18.06 -33.80 -4.19
C PHE A 86 17.75 -34.52 -5.49
N MET A 87 18.42 -35.63 -5.73
CA MET A 87 18.18 -36.51 -6.86
C MET A 87 17.66 -37.85 -6.32
N LEU A 88 16.35 -38.04 -6.46
CA LEU A 88 15.66 -39.22 -5.97
C LEU A 88 15.82 -40.37 -6.96
N CYS A 89 16.63 -41.34 -6.58
CA CYS A 89 16.97 -42.50 -7.40
C CYS A 89 16.07 -43.67 -7.05
N LYS A 90 15.54 -44.37 -8.06
CA LYS A 90 14.57 -45.46 -7.87
C LYS A 90 15.20 -46.85 -7.72
N SER A 91 16.53 -46.93 -7.79
CA SER A 91 17.28 -48.20 -7.68
C SER A 91 18.75 -47.96 -7.33
N ASP A 92 19.37 -48.96 -6.71
CA ASP A 92 20.81 -49.02 -6.46
C ASP A 92 21.64 -48.74 -7.72
N LYS A 93 21.27 -49.36 -8.84
CA LYS A 93 22.00 -49.18 -10.11
C LYS A 93 21.95 -47.73 -10.60
N GLU A 94 20.86 -47.01 -10.35
CA GLU A 94 20.72 -45.62 -10.74
C GLU A 94 21.59 -44.71 -9.86
N ILE A 95 21.48 -44.84 -8.54
CA ILE A 95 22.24 -43.99 -7.60
C ILE A 95 23.75 -44.22 -7.75
N ASP A 96 24.20 -45.47 -7.87
CA ASP A 96 25.63 -45.78 -8.03
C ASP A 96 26.19 -45.19 -9.34
N ARG A 97 25.40 -45.23 -10.43
CA ARG A 97 25.77 -44.67 -11.73
C ARG A 97 25.86 -43.14 -11.68
N VAL A 98 24.87 -42.48 -11.09
CA VAL A 98 24.81 -41.02 -10.98
C VAL A 98 25.93 -40.52 -10.07
N TRP A 99 26.09 -41.13 -8.88
CA TRP A 99 27.14 -40.80 -7.92
C TRP A 99 28.53 -40.90 -8.54
N ARG A 100 28.82 -42.02 -9.22
CA ARG A 100 30.14 -42.24 -9.84
C ARG A 100 30.49 -41.15 -10.85
N LYS A 101 29.49 -40.65 -11.60
CA LYS A 101 29.71 -39.61 -12.61
C LYS A 101 29.82 -38.22 -12.00
N LEU A 102 28.96 -37.86 -11.05
CA LEU A 102 28.98 -36.53 -10.44
C LEU A 102 30.26 -36.27 -9.64
N LYS A 103 30.84 -37.30 -9.00
CA LYS A 103 32.10 -37.16 -8.27
C LYS A 103 33.34 -37.00 -9.17
N GLU A 104 33.24 -37.25 -10.49
CA GLU A 104 34.38 -37.12 -11.40
C GLU A 104 34.87 -35.66 -11.45
N LYS A 105 36.05 -35.39 -10.86
CA LYS A 105 36.61 -34.03 -10.67
C LYS A 105 35.74 -33.11 -9.80
N GLY A 106 34.86 -33.70 -8.99
CA GLY A 106 34.06 -33.02 -7.97
C GLY A 106 34.62 -33.28 -6.57
N GLN A 107 33.87 -32.86 -5.54
CA GLN A 107 34.18 -33.10 -4.14
C GLN A 107 33.09 -33.94 -3.49
N VAL A 108 33.47 -34.97 -2.74
CA VAL A 108 32.53 -35.77 -1.94
C VAL A 108 32.44 -35.13 -0.55
N LEU A 109 31.25 -34.66 -0.17
CA LEU A 109 30.98 -34.10 1.15
C LEU A 109 30.48 -35.21 2.09
N MET A 110 29.58 -36.07 1.61
CA MET A 110 29.14 -37.27 2.30
C MET A 110 29.25 -38.46 1.34
N PRO A 111 30.02 -39.52 1.68
CA PRO A 111 30.20 -40.67 0.82
C PRO A 111 28.88 -41.40 0.57
N LEU A 112 28.80 -42.13 -0.55
CA LEU A 112 27.64 -42.99 -0.82
C LEU A 112 27.63 -44.15 0.18
N ALA A 113 26.73 -44.09 1.14
CA ALA A 113 26.62 -45.05 2.23
C ALA A 113 25.18 -45.11 2.77
N LYS A 114 24.94 -46.00 3.73
CA LYS A 114 23.72 -46.03 4.52
C LYS A 114 23.79 -44.95 5.60
N TYR A 115 22.69 -44.23 5.79
CA TYR A 115 22.50 -43.24 6.85
C TYR A 115 21.15 -43.50 7.55
N ASP A 116 20.92 -42.90 8.71
CA ASP A 116 19.73 -43.18 9.53
C ASP A 116 18.42 -42.88 8.79
N TRP A 117 18.43 -41.89 7.90
CA TRP A 117 17.27 -41.46 7.11
C TRP A 117 17.20 -42.06 5.70
N SER A 118 18.21 -42.83 5.25
CA SER A 118 18.18 -43.42 3.91
C SER A 118 19.08 -44.65 3.77
N PRO A 119 18.59 -45.73 3.12
CA PRO A 119 19.39 -46.93 2.87
C PRO A 119 20.63 -46.66 2.00
N LYS A 120 20.55 -45.65 1.11
CA LYS A 120 21.69 -45.14 0.35
C LYS A 120 21.54 -43.65 0.12
N TYR A 121 22.49 -42.88 0.65
CA TYR A 121 22.56 -41.44 0.46
C TYR A 121 24.00 -41.00 0.18
N ALA A 122 24.17 -39.91 -0.57
CA ALA A 122 25.44 -39.25 -0.80
C ALA A 122 25.26 -37.75 -0.97
N TRP A 123 26.26 -36.95 -0.59
CA TRP A 123 26.33 -35.54 -0.93
C TRP A 123 27.62 -35.27 -1.69
N VAL A 124 27.49 -34.80 -2.94
CA VAL A 124 28.61 -34.53 -3.84
C VAL A 124 28.48 -33.14 -4.47
N GLN A 125 29.57 -32.40 -4.50
CA GLN A 125 29.74 -31.23 -5.36
C GLN A 125 30.30 -31.71 -6.70
N ASP A 126 29.64 -31.39 -7.81
CA ASP A 126 30.14 -31.73 -9.14
C ASP A 126 31.31 -30.83 -9.57
N LYS A 127 31.94 -31.17 -10.70
CA LYS A 127 33.08 -30.40 -11.24
C LYS A 127 32.79 -28.94 -11.61
N PHE A 128 31.51 -28.55 -11.68
CA PHE A 128 31.09 -27.17 -11.94
C PHE A 128 30.80 -26.39 -10.65
N GLY A 129 30.78 -27.09 -9.50
CA GLY A 129 30.53 -26.52 -8.19
C GLY A 129 29.12 -26.76 -7.67
N ILE A 130 28.24 -27.43 -8.42
CA ILE A 130 26.84 -27.64 -8.04
C ILE A 130 26.72 -28.79 -7.04
N HIS A 131 25.95 -28.58 -5.98
CA HIS A 131 25.76 -29.54 -4.91
C HIS A 131 24.56 -30.46 -5.17
N TRP A 132 24.80 -31.76 -5.15
CA TRP A 132 23.84 -32.82 -5.37
C TRP A 132 23.72 -33.71 -4.13
N GLN A 133 22.48 -33.92 -3.68
CA GLN A 133 22.14 -34.85 -2.61
C GLN A 133 21.44 -36.06 -3.23
N LEU A 134 22.14 -37.19 -3.35
CA LEU A 134 21.60 -38.39 -3.96
C LEU A 134 20.94 -39.24 -2.89
N MET A 135 19.70 -39.66 -3.13
CA MET A 135 18.95 -40.49 -2.18
C MET A 135 18.29 -41.64 -2.90
N LEU A 136 18.42 -42.85 -2.37
CA LEU A 136 17.66 -44.00 -2.81
C LEU A 136 16.26 -43.91 -2.19
N GLU A 137 15.26 -43.89 -3.04
CA GLU A 137 13.86 -43.80 -2.65
C GLU A 137 13.11 -45.08 -3.06
N GLU A 138 12.30 -45.62 -2.14
CA GLU A 138 11.52 -46.81 -2.41
C GLU A 138 10.36 -46.51 -3.39
N SER A 139 10.08 -47.48 -4.27
CA SER A 139 9.37 -47.30 -5.55
C SER A 139 7.94 -46.74 -5.53
N SER A 140 7.35 -46.47 -4.36
CA SER A 140 5.97 -45.97 -4.18
C SER A 140 5.85 -44.44 -4.11
N SER A 141 6.95 -43.69 -4.13
CA SER A 141 6.92 -42.23 -4.00
C SER A 141 6.36 -41.51 -5.24
N THR A 142 5.49 -40.52 -4.97
CA THR A 142 4.97 -39.56 -5.96
C THR A 142 5.87 -38.33 -6.12
N LEU A 143 7.03 -38.30 -5.47
CA LEU A 143 7.91 -37.13 -5.48
C LEU A 143 8.55 -36.89 -6.84
N GLU A 144 8.82 -35.60 -7.06
CA GLU A 144 9.60 -35.10 -8.16
C GLU A 144 11.02 -35.66 -8.12
N LYS A 145 11.54 -36.07 -9.27
CA LYS A 145 12.85 -36.74 -9.34
C LYS A 145 14.02 -35.83 -8.93
N ILE A 146 13.85 -34.52 -9.08
CA ILE A 146 14.80 -33.51 -8.64
C ILE A 146 14.06 -32.51 -7.75
N VAL A 147 14.55 -32.32 -6.51
CA VAL A 147 13.95 -31.42 -5.53
C VAL A 147 14.98 -30.39 -5.07
N PRO A 148 14.75 -29.07 -5.26
CA PRO A 148 15.62 -28.05 -4.70
C PRO A 148 15.59 -28.06 -3.18
N ALA A 149 16.76 -27.94 -2.56
CA ALA A 149 16.92 -27.88 -1.12
C ALA A 149 17.66 -26.63 -0.68
N LEU A 150 17.05 -25.89 0.24
CA LEU A 150 17.60 -24.70 0.88
C LEU A 150 18.31 -25.11 2.17
N PHE A 151 19.58 -24.71 2.31
CA PHE A 151 20.42 -25.06 3.45
C PHE A 151 20.81 -23.81 4.25
N PHE A 152 20.20 -23.68 5.42
CA PHE A 152 20.33 -22.53 6.30
C PHE A 152 21.53 -22.73 7.24
N THR A 153 22.57 -21.91 7.02
CA THR A 153 23.86 -22.03 7.73
C THR A 153 24.35 -20.66 8.20
N GLY A 154 25.39 -20.65 9.04
CA GLY A 154 26.00 -19.41 9.53
C GLY A 154 24.97 -18.45 10.12
N LYS A 155 24.91 -17.22 9.60
CA LYS A 155 23.96 -16.19 10.05
C LYS A 155 22.49 -16.52 9.78
N SER A 156 22.20 -17.41 8.83
CA SER A 156 20.85 -17.84 8.51
C SER A 156 20.44 -19.12 9.23
N HIS A 157 21.33 -19.75 10.02
CA HIS A 157 21.01 -20.95 10.78
C HIS A 157 19.86 -20.69 11.77
N GLY A 158 18.88 -21.60 11.81
CA GLY A 158 17.68 -21.52 12.64
C GLY A 158 16.48 -20.90 11.91
N ASN A 159 16.67 -20.35 10.71
CA ASN A 159 15.61 -19.66 9.98
C ASN A 159 14.79 -20.58 9.05
N ALA A 160 15.14 -21.87 8.92
CA ALA A 160 14.50 -22.73 7.92
C ALA A 160 12.98 -22.86 8.12
N GLU A 161 12.50 -23.02 9.36
CA GLU A 161 11.07 -23.13 9.65
C GLU A 161 10.33 -21.82 9.33
N GLU A 162 10.88 -20.68 9.74
CA GLU A 162 10.30 -19.37 9.44
C GLU A 162 10.24 -19.12 7.93
N ALA A 163 11.29 -19.52 7.19
CA ALA A 163 11.34 -19.41 5.74
C ALA A 163 10.28 -20.27 5.06
N VAL A 164 10.14 -21.52 5.48
CA VAL A 164 9.10 -22.44 4.94
C VAL A 164 7.71 -21.88 5.19
N GLN A 165 7.42 -21.39 6.40
CA GLN A 165 6.13 -20.78 6.74
C GLN A 165 5.88 -19.50 5.92
N PHE A 166 6.91 -18.66 5.77
CA PHE A 166 6.82 -17.46 4.95
C PHE A 166 6.54 -17.80 3.49
N TYR A 167 7.31 -18.69 2.86
CA TYR A 167 7.09 -19.06 1.46
C TYR A 167 5.72 -19.68 1.25
N THR A 168 5.28 -20.59 2.13
CA THR A 168 3.94 -21.17 2.02
C THR A 168 2.83 -20.13 2.21
N SER A 169 3.06 -19.03 2.94
CA SER A 169 2.11 -17.91 3.01
C SER A 169 2.11 -16.99 1.78
N VAL A 170 3.21 -16.94 1.03
CA VAL A 170 3.39 -16.06 -0.15
C VAL A 170 2.90 -16.73 -1.44
N PHE A 171 3.22 -18.01 -1.65
CA PHE A 171 2.84 -18.71 -2.87
C PHE A 171 1.41 -19.25 -2.80
N ARG A 172 0.66 -19.17 -3.90
CA ARG A 172 -0.80 -19.41 -3.89
C ARG A 172 -1.14 -20.90 -3.79
N ASN A 173 -0.44 -21.73 -4.58
CA ASN A 173 -0.62 -23.18 -4.56
C ASN A 173 0.51 -23.81 -3.75
N SER A 174 0.49 -23.58 -2.44
CA SER A 174 1.51 -24.02 -1.51
C SER A 174 0.95 -24.98 -0.47
N LYS A 175 1.83 -25.79 0.12
CA LYS A 175 1.46 -26.70 1.21
C LYS A 175 2.69 -27.05 2.04
N LEU A 176 2.58 -27.00 3.36
CA LEU A 176 3.56 -27.64 4.24
C LEU A 176 3.27 -29.14 4.33
N GLU A 177 4.24 -29.98 3.99
CA GLU A 177 4.09 -31.45 4.07
C GLU A 177 4.56 -31.98 5.43
N GLY A 178 5.69 -31.48 5.93
CA GLY A 178 6.18 -31.86 7.25
C GLY A 178 7.48 -31.17 7.63
N ILE A 179 7.73 -31.09 8.94
CA ILE A 179 8.96 -30.57 9.52
C ILE A 179 9.45 -31.57 10.57
N LEU A 180 10.67 -32.07 10.38
CA LEU A 180 11.43 -32.84 11.34
C LEU A 180 12.48 -31.93 11.97
N LYS A 181 12.49 -31.85 13.30
CA LYS A 181 13.43 -31.04 14.06
C LYS A 181 14.51 -31.91 14.70
N TYR A 182 15.64 -31.28 15.04
CA TYR A 182 16.61 -31.88 15.93
C TYR A 182 16.06 -31.93 17.36
N THR A 183 16.24 -33.08 18.00
CA THR A 183 15.80 -33.36 19.37
C THR A 183 16.99 -33.72 20.26
N GLU A 184 16.77 -33.88 21.55
CA GLU A 184 17.81 -34.30 22.49
C GLU A 184 18.41 -35.68 22.12
N GLU A 185 17.64 -36.55 21.46
CA GLU A 185 18.09 -37.88 21.03
C GLU A 185 19.21 -37.81 19.98
N ASP A 186 19.28 -36.72 19.22
CA ASP A 186 20.29 -36.50 18.19
C ASP A 186 21.68 -36.15 18.77
N LYS A 187 21.76 -35.86 20.07
CA LYS A 187 23.00 -35.48 20.77
C LYS A 187 23.73 -34.31 20.08
N ASN A 188 22.95 -33.38 19.53
CA ASN A 188 23.44 -32.23 18.78
C ASN A 188 22.94 -30.93 19.40
N ASN A 189 23.73 -30.38 20.33
CA ASN A 189 23.37 -29.15 21.03
C ASN A 189 23.36 -27.91 20.13
N TYR A 190 24.14 -27.90 19.04
CA TYR A 190 24.21 -26.75 18.13
C TYR A 190 22.89 -26.55 17.37
N ALA A 191 22.29 -27.66 16.94
CA ALA A 191 21.09 -27.63 16.11
C ALA A 191 19.79 -27.91 16.90
N LEU A 192 19.84 -28.06 18.22
CA LEU A 192 18.67 -28.46 19.02
C LEU A 192 17.46 -27.54 18.76
N GLY A 193 16.34 -28.15 18.36
CA GLY A 193 15.10 -27.44 18.01
C GLY A 193 15.06 -26.83 16.60
N SER A 194 16.18 -26.79 15.87
CA SER A 194 16.23 -26.34 14.47
C SER A 194 15.73 -27.42 13.52
N VAL A 195 15.49 -27.05 12.25
CA VAL A 195 14.94 -27.96 11.25
C VAL A 195 16.01 -28.91 10.74
N LYS A 196 15.87 -30.20 11.05
CA LYS A 196 16.69 -31.25 10.44
C LYS A 196 16.27 -31.50 8.99
N HIS A 197 14.97 -31.50 8.73
CA HIS A 197 14.42 -31.67 7.39
C HIS A 197 12.99 -31.12 7.34
N ALA A 198 12.70 -30.25 6.38
CA ALA A 198 11.35 -29.83 6.06
C ALA A 198 11.06 -30.11 4.59
N GLN A 199 9.83 -30.54 4.31
CA GLN A 199 9.31 -30.70 2.96
C GLN A 199 8.05 -29.84 2.81
N PHE A 200 7.97 -29.11 1.71
CA PHE A 200 6.87 -28.21 1.41
C PHE A 200 6.70 -28.06 -0.10
N GLN A 201 5.55 -27.55 -0.51
CA GLN A 201 5.24 -27.26 -1.91
C GLN A 201 5.09 -25.77 -2.12
N LEU A 202 5.63 -25.27 -3.23
CA LEU A 202 5.43 -23.93 -3.75
C LEU A 202 4.99 -24.03 -5.21
N GLU A 203 3.82 -23.46 -5.54
CA GLU A 203 3.20 -23.57 -6.87
C GLU A 203 3.12 -25.01 -7.38
N ASN A 204 2.74 -25.94 -6.49
CA ASN A 204 2.69 -27.39 -6.69
C ASN A 204 4.05 -28.07 -7.03
N GLN A 205 5.18 -27.43 -6.76
CA GLN A 205 6.52 -28.01 -6.90
C GLN A 205 7.09 -28.28 -5.51
N THR A 206 7.79 -29.40 -5.35
CA THR A 206 8.35 -29.78 -4.06
C THR A 206 9.65 -29.04 -3.79
N PHE A 207 9.80 -28.55 -2.57
CA PHE A 207 11.03 -27.97 -2.03
C PHE A 207 11.36 -28.66 -0.71
N MET A 208 12.65 -28.65 -0.38
CA MET A 208 13.16 -29.05 0.91
C MET A 208 13.90 -27.89 1.58
N ALA A 209 13.90 -27.86 2.91
CA ALA A 209 14.71 -26.94 3.69
C ALA A 209 15.31 -27.65 4.91
N MET A 210 16.51 -27.25 5.30
CA MET A 210 17.14 -27.73 6.53
C MET A 210 18.09 -26.67 7.10
N ASP A 211 18.20 -26.64 8.41
CA ASP A 211 19.25 -25.95 9.15
C ASP A 211 20.48 -26.86 9.27
N SER A 212 21.67 -26.26 9.34
CA SER A 212 22.89 -27.04 9.54
C SER A 212 22.94 -27.73 10.89
N GLY A 213 23.24 -29.03 10.86
CA GLY A 213 23.58 -29.78 12.07
C GLY A 213 24.96 -29.43 12.64
N VAL A 214 25.80 -28.68 11.93
CA VAL A 214 27.17 -28.36 12.36
C VAL A 214 27.48 -26.90 12.04
N GLU A 215 28.43 -26.32 12.78
CA GLU A 215 28.87 -24.96 12.48
C GLU A 215 29.64 -24.93 11.15
N ASN A 216 29.01 -24.34 10.15
CA ASN A 216 29.53 -24.09 8.82
C ASN A 216 28.96 -22.76 8.29
N ASN A 217 29.59 -22.21 7.26
CA ASN A 217 29.15 -20.95 6.68
C ASN A 217 29.10 -21.03 5.16
N PHE A 218 27.92 -21.34 4.64
CA PHE A 218 27.55 -21.28 3.24
C PHE A 218 26.44 -20.24 3.10
N PRO A 219 26.77 -18.95 2.90
CA PRO A 219 25.75 -17.93 2.73
C PRO A 219 25.01 -18.13 1.41
N PHE A 220 23.70 -17.87 1.41
CA PHE A 220 22.95 -17.75 0.18
C PHE A 220 23.53 -16.63 -0.69
N ASN A 221 23.65 -16.90 -1.99
CA ASN A 221 24.07 -15.94 -2.99
C ASN A 221 23.33 -16.20 -4.31
N GLU A 222 23.62 -15.38 -5.30
CA GLU A 222 22.96 -15.34 -6.61
C GLU A 222 23.42 -16.49 -7.54
N ALA A 223 24.37 -17.34 -7.10
CA ALA A 223 24.86 -18.45 -7.92
C ALA A 223 23.74 -19.43 -8.28
N ILE A 224 22.81 -19.65 -7.34
CA ILE A 224 21.53 -20.31 -7.61
C ILE A 224 20.41 -19.35 -7.21
N SER A 225 19.55 -19.05 -8.17
CA SER A 225 18.35 -18.23 -7.98
C SER A 225 17.12 -18.96 -8.49
N PHE A 226 15.94 -18.54 -8.02
CA PHE A 226 14.67 -19.14 -8.43
C PHE A 226 13.84 -18.15 -9.24
N ILE A 227 13.66 -18.44 -10.52
CA ILE A 227 12.82 -17.67 -11.43
C ILE A 227 11.35 -17.96 -11.13
N ILE A 228 10.54 -16.94 -10.88
CA ILE A 228 9.09 -17.02 -10.80
C ILE A 228 8.53 -16.44 -12.11
N ASP A 229 8.05 -17.32 -13.01
CA ASP A 229 7.55 -16.89 -14.34
C ASP A 229 6.18 -16.21 -14.24
N CYS A 230 6.18 -14.87 -14.26
CA CYS A 230 4.98 -14.05 -14.09
C CYS A 230 4.33 -13.69 -15.43
N GLN A 231 3.01 -13.84 -15.54
CA GLN A 231 2.29 -13.58 -16.80
C GLN A 231 1.68 -12.17 -16.87
N THR A 232 1.45 -11.54 -15.72
CA THR A 232 0.80 -10.23 -15.60
C THR A 232 1.61 -9.28 -14.71
N GLN A 233 1.32 -7.99 -14.81
CA GLN A 233 1.96 -6.98 -13.95
C GLN A 233 1.59 -7.21 -12.48
N ASP A 234 0.33 -7.57 -12.20
CA ASP A 234 -0.12 -7.87 -10.83
C ASP A 234 0.66 -9.03 -10.18
N GLU A 235 1.01 -10.08 -10.95
CA GLU A 235 1.85 -11.16 -10.44
C GLU A 235 3.26 -10.66 -10.11
N ILE A 236 3.85 -9.85 -11.00
CA ILE A 236 5.17 -9.24 -10.78
C ILE A 236 5.15 -8.40 -9.52
N ASP A 237 4.18 -7.50 -9.39
CA ASP A 237 4.06 -6.60 -8.24
C ASP A 237 3.81 -7.38 -6.95
N TYR A 238 2.98 -8.42 -7.00
CA TYR A 238 2.69 -9.27 -5.85
C TYR A 238 3.95 -9.97 -5.31
N TYR A 239 4.67 -10.72 -6.16
CA TYR A 239 5.86 -11.45 -5.70
C TYR A 239 7.01 -10.49 -5.35
N TRP A 240 7.18 -9.41 -6.12
CA TRP A 240 8.20 -8.40 -5.82
C TRP A 240 7.99 -7.77 -4.45
N ASN A 241 6.79 -7.27 -4.18
CA ASN A 241 6.47 -6.59 -2.92
C ASN A 241 6.52 -7.53 -1.70
N LYS A 242 6.30 -8.83 -1.90
CA LYS A 242 6.38 -9.82 -0.82
C LYS A 242 7.80 -10.30 -0.56
N LEU A 243 8.57 -10.55 -1.61
CA LEU A 243 9.88 -11.20 -1.49
C LEU A 243 11.03 -10.22 -1.39
N SER A 244 10.97 -9.02 -1.99
CA SER A 244 12.13 -8.12 -1.97
C SER A 244 12.38 -7.53 -0.59
N ALA A 245 13.60 -7.72 -0.07
CA ALA A 245 14.03 -7.20 1.22
C ALA A 245 15.40 -6.50 1.18
N VAL A 246 16.16 -6.63 0.09
CA VAL A 246 17.52 -6.06 -0.03
C VAL A 246 17.61 -5.23 -1.32
N PRO A 247 17.44 -3.89 -1.24
CA PRO A 247 17.39 -3.01 -2.42
C PRO A 247 18.63 -3.04 -3.32
N ASP A 248 19.80 -3.32 -2.75
CA ASP A 248 21.08 -3.40 -3.48
C ASP A 248 21.19 -4.69 -4.32
N ALA A 249 20.40 -5.71 -4.00
CA ALA A 249 20.33 -6.95 -4.77
C ALA A 249 19.28 -6.86 -5.91
N GLU A 250 18.55 -5.75 -6.02
CA GLU A 250 17.51 -5.57 -7.01
C GLU A 250 18.06 -5.11 -8.35
N GLN A 251 17.99 -5.96 -9.37
CA GLN A 251 18.42 -5.62 -10.73
C GLN A 251 17.82 -6.58 -11.76
N CYS A 252 17.26 -6.08 -12.87
CA CYS A 252 16.76 -6.90 -13.98
C CYS A 252 15.78 -8.01 -13.54
N GLY A 253 14.87 -7.72 -12.60
CA GLY A 253 13.92 -8.67 -12.02
C GLY A 253 14.49 -9.55 -10.90
N TRP A 254 15.80 -9.46 -10.64
CA TRP A 254 16.44 -10.12 -9.51
C TRP A 254 16.08 -9.41 -8.21
N LEU A 255 15.90 -10.17 -7.14
CA LEU A 255 15.74 -9.68 -5.78
C LEU A 255 16.31 -10.69 -4.78
N LYS A 256 16.46 -10.24 -3.53
CA LYS A 256 16.84 -11.10 -2.40
C LYS A 256 15.84 -10.93 -1.27
N ASP A 257 15.44 -12.04 -0.69
CA ASP A 257 14.50 -12.04 0.42
C ASP A 257 15.17 -11.84 1.78
N LYS A 258 14.35 -11.73 2.83
CA LYS A 258 14.82 -11.49 4.20
C LYS A 258 15.70 -12.61 4.76
N PHE A 259 15.71 -13.80 4.14
CA PHE A 259 16.54 -14.94 4.53
C PHE A 259 17.85 -15.02 3.74
N GLY A 260 17.98 -14.19 2.70
CA GLY A 260 19.11 -14.15 1.79
C GLY A 260 18.93 -14.98 0.51
N VAL A 261 17.79 -15.66 0.35
CA VAL A 261 17.53 -16.49 -0.83
C VAL A 261 17.28 -15.59 -2.05
N SER A 262 17.84 -16.02 -3.17
CA SER A 262 17.90 -15.25 -4.40
C SER A 262 16.75 -15.64 -5.33
N TRP A 263 15.95 -14.65 -5.77
CA TRP A 263 14.79 -14.86 -6.62
C TRP A 263 14.86 -13.98 -7.87
N GLN A 264 14.17 -14.39 -8.92
CA GLN A 264 13.97 -13.59 -10.13
C GLN A 264 12.48 -13.53 -10.46
N VAL A 265 11.85 -12.37 -10.25
CA VAL A 265 10.44 -12.14 -10.59
C VAL A 265 10.39 -11.56 -11.99
N VAL A 266 10.17 -12.42 -12.97
CA VAL A 266 10.36 -12.07 -14.38
C VAL A 266 9.26 -12.64 -15.28
N PRO A 267 8.91 -11.94 -16.38
CA PRO A 267 8.02 -12.49 -17.38
C PRO A 267 8.79 -13.38 -18.37
N SER A 268 9.30 -14.51 -17.89
CA SER A 268 10.19 -15.41 -18.65
C SER A 268 9.61 -15.82 -19.99
N THR A 269 8.32 -16.15 -20.02
CA THR A 269 7.65 -16.54 -21.28
C THR A 269 7.67 -15.40 -22.31
N LEU A 270 7.40 -14.16 -21.87
CA LEU A 270 7.45 -12.97 -22.73
C LEU A 270 8.87 -12.65 -23.18
N LEU A 271 9.83 -12.63 -22.24
CA LEU A 271 11.23 -12.35 -22.52
C LEU A 271 11.80 -13.37 -23.49
N ASN A 272 11.53 -14.66 -23.30
CA ASN A 272 11.99 -15.68 -24.22
C ASN A 272 11.42 -15.47 -25.63
N LYS A 273 10.15 -15.05 -25.76
CA LYS A 273 9.56 -14.71 -27.06
C LYS A 273 10.27 -13.50 -27.71
N MET A 274 10.49 -12.44 -26.94
CA MET A 274 11.17 -11.23 -27.42
C MET A 274 12.62 -11.50 -27.83
N LEU A 275 13.37 -12.26 -27.04
CA LEU A 275 14.78 -12.58 -27.28
C LEU A 275 14.98 -13.58 -28.44
N GLN A 276 13.93 -14.30 -28.83
CA GLN A 276 13.94 -15.19 -29.98
C GLN A 276 13.40 -14.53 -31.26
N ASP A 277 13.02 -13.25 -31.21
CA ASP A 277 12.50 -12.54 -32.38
C ASP A 277 13.56 -12.50 -33.51
N PRO A 278 13.19 -12.72 -34.78
CA PRO A 278 14.12 -12.61 -35.89
C PRO A 278 14.73 -11.20 -36.03
N ASP A 279 14.00 -10.15 -35.64
CA ASP A 279 14.45 -8.76 -35.70
C ASP A 279 15.49 -8.46 -34.61
N SER A 280 16.73 -8.20 -35.02
CA SER A 280 17.83 -7.86 -34.11
C SER A 280 17.62 -6.55 -33.37
N GLU A 281 17.00 -5.54 -33.99
CA GLU A 281 16.79 -4.25 -33.36
C GLU A 281 15.72 -4.33 -32.27
N LYS A 282 14.63 -5.10 -32.51
CA LYS A 282 13.62 -5.38 -31.48
C LYS A 282 14.22 -6.08 -30.28
N LYS A 283 15.05 -7.11 -30.50
CA LYS A 283 15.79 -7.80 -29.43
C LYS A 283 16.66 -6.84 -28.64
N ASP A 284 17.44 -6.03 -29.34
CA ASP A 284 18.37 -5.08 -28.73
C ASP A 284 17.62 -4.06 -27.85
N ARG A 285 16.45 -3.56 -28.31
CA ARG A 285 15.60 -2.68 -27.50
C ARG A 285 15.01 -3.36 -26.27
N ALA A 286 14.52 -4.60 -26.38
CA ALA A 286 14.05 -5.35 -25.22
C ALA A 286 15.17 -5.58 -24.20
N ILE A 287 16.37 -5.95 -24.65
CA ILE A 287 17.55 -6.11 -23.79
C ILE A 287 17.88 -4.79 -23.09
N ALA A 288 17.99 -3.69 -23.84
CA ALA A 288 18.28 -2.39 -23.27
C ALA A 288 17.23 -1.95 -22.24
N SER A 289 15.95 -2.21 -22.52
CA SER A 289 14.81 -1.89 -21.65
C SER A 289 14.91 -2.61 -20.31
N PHE A 290 14.93 -3.96 -20.30
CA PHE A 290 14.91 -4.67 -19.03
C PHE A 290 16.21 -4.55 -18.25
N MET A 291 17.35 -4.26 -18.91
CA MET A 291 18.63 -4.06 -18.23
C MET A 291 18.64 -2.81 -17.33
N GLN A 292 17.75 -1.84 -17.61
CA GLN A 292 17.59 -0.63 -16.80
C GLN A 292 16.51 -0.79 -15.72
N MET A 293 15.70 -1.85 -15.79
CA MET A 293 14.62 -2.10 -14.83
C MET A 293 15.16 -2.84 -13.61
N LYS A 294 14.79 -2.39 -12.41
CA LYS A 294 14.89 -3.22 -11.20
C LYS A 294 13.74 -4.23 -11.18
N LYS A 295 12.51 -3.74 -11.03
CA LYS A 295 11.27 -4.51 -11.19
C LYS A 295 10.77 -4.38 -12.63
N PHE A 296 10.29 -5.47 -13.21
CA PHE A 296 9.74 -5.44 -14.57
C PHE A 296 8.46 -4.63 -14.66
N ASN A 297 8.39 -3.76 -15.66
CA ASN A 297 7.16 -3.11 -16.13
C ASN A 297 6.79 -3.69 -17.50
N LEU A 298 5.73 -4.49 -17.57
CA LEU A 298 5.33 -5.17 -18.80
C LEU A 298 4.86 -4.24 -19.89
N HIS A 299 4.25 -3.11 -19.51
CA HIS A 299 3.79 -2.12 -20.47
C HIS A 299 4.99 -1.46 -21.14
N GLN A 300 5.95 -0.98 -20.35
CA GLN A 300 7.20 -0.38 -20.83
C GLN A 300 8.00 -1.37 -21.69
N LEU A 301 8.19 -2.59 -21.19
CA LEU A 301 8.95 -3.63 -21.90
C LEU A 301 8.36 -3.94 -23.29
N ARG A 302 7.02 -4.00 -23.40
CA ARG A 302 6.34 -4.23 -24.69
C ARG A 302 6.47 -3.03 -25.62
N ALA A 303 6.32 -1.81 -25.10
CA ALA A 303 6.47 -0.59 -25.89
C ALA A 303 7.88 -0.46 -26.46
N ASP A 304 8.91 -0.67 -25.62
CA ASP A 304 10.32 -0.61 -26.02
C ASP A 304 10.64 -1.66 -27.08
N PHE A 305 10.18 -2.89 -26.87
CA PHE A 305 10.34 -3.98 -27.84
C PHE A 305 9.76 -3.62 -29.21
N GLU A 306 8.52 -3.13 -29.27
CA GLU A 306 7.88 -2.75 -30.54
C GLU A 306 8.49 -1.50 -31.18
N GLY A 307 9.41 -0.80 -30.50
CA GLY A 307 10.00 0.44 -31.00
C GLY A 307 8.98 1.57 -31.06
N GLN A 308 7.90 1.46 -30.29
CA GLN A 308 7.00 2.58 -30.06
C GLN A 308 7.81 3.58 -29.26
N LYS A 309 8.16 4.71 -29.88
CA LYS A 309 8.64 5.87 -29.14
C LYS A 309 7.53 6.26 -28.17
N GLN A 310 7.62 5.77 -26.95
CA GLN A 310 7.11 6.56 -25.85
C GLN A 310 8.05 7.76 -25.76
N GLU A 311 7.54 8.94 -26.11
CA GLU A 311 7.95 10.13 -25.36
C GLU A 311 7.84 9.73 -23.89
N LYS A 312 8.98 9.71 -23.19
CA LYS A 312 9.15 9.19 -21.83
C LYS A 312 7.88 9.39 -20.98
N ASN A 313 7.04 8.37 -20.88
CA ASN A 313 6.02 8.35 -19.84
C ASN A 313 6.77 8.04 -18.56
N LYS A 314 7.01 9.10 -17.79
CA LYS A 314 7.57 9.04 -16.44
C LYS A 314 6.85 7.95 -15.65
N ILE A 315 7.62 7.05 -15.05
CA ILE A 315 7.10 6.08 -14.11
C ILE A 315 6.54 6.90 -12.94
N MET A 316 5.23 6.82 -12.71
CA MET A 316 4.65 7.37 -11.50
C MET A 316 4.64 6.28 -10.43
N GLU A 317 5.43 6.48 -9.37
CA GLU A 317 5.48 5.60 -8.21
C GLU A 317 4.36 5.98 -7.24
N ARG A 318 3.56 5.01 -6.83
CA ARG A 318 2.56 5.21 -5.78
C ARG A 318 3.21 5.15 -4.41
N LYS A 319 3.04 6.18 -3.58
CA LYS A 319 3.37 6.12 -2.15
C LYS A 319 2.19 6.50 -1.30
N GLU A 320 2.33 6.10 -0.04
CA GLU A 320 1.34 6.32 0.98
C GLU A 320 1.97 7.10 2.15
N PHE A 321 1.30 8.18 2.54
CA PHE A 321 1.59 8.97 3.73
C PHE A 321 0.52 8.71 4.77
N ARG A 322 0.90 8.68 6.05
CA ARG A 322 -0.03 8.37 7.15
C ARG A 322 0.17 9.34 8.31
N ALA A 323 -0.94 9.78 8.91
CA ALA A 323 -0.96 10.50 10.16
C ALA A 323 -1.98 9.88 11.12
N THR A 324 -1.65 9.85 12.41
CA THR A 324 -2.61 9.51 13.46
C THR A 324 -2.97 10.80 14.18
N ILE A 325 -4.24 11.16 14.13
CA ILE A 325 -4.79 12.44 14.57
C ILE A 325 -5.79 12.15 15.69
N ASN A 326 -5.55 12.70 16.87
CA ASN A 326 -6.38 12.58 18.06
C ASN A 326 -7.62 13.49 17.99
N ALA A 327 -8.41 13.31 16.93
CA ALA A 327 -9.68 13.99 16.69
C ALA A 327 -10.65 13.02 15.98
N PRO A 328 -11.97 13.22 16.11
CA PRO A 328 -12.97 12.44 15.35
C PRO A 328 -12.78 12.60 13.83
N ARG A 329 -13.17 11.58 13.06
CA ARG A 329 -12.98 11.56 11.60
C ARG A 329 -13.73 12.70 10.91
N GLU A 330 -14.88 13.11 11.45
CA GLU A 330 -15.67 14.24 10.98
C GLU A 330 -14.89 15.54 11.10
N LYS A 331 -14.11 15.71 12.18
CA LYS A 331 -13.26 16.89 12.37
C LYS A 331 -12.10 16.90 11.40
N VAL A 332 -11.42 15.77 11.24
CA VAL A 332 -10.32 15.64 10.27
C VAL A 332 -10.82 15.90 8.85
N TRP A 333 -12.01 15.42 8.51
CA TRP A 333 -12.66 15.64 7.22
C TRP A 333 -12.99 17.12 6.97
N GLU A 334 -13.53 17.82 7.97
CA GLU A 334 -13.75 19.26 7.91
C GLU A 334 -12.44 20.03 7.69
N VAL A 335 -11.40 19.69 8.46
CA VAL A 335 -10.07 20.34 8.36
C VAL A 335 -9.45 20.13 6.97
N LEU A 336 -9.62 18.95 6.37
CA LEU A 336 -9.13 18.66 5.03
C LEU A 336 -9.74 19.58 3.98
N TRP A 337 -11.05 19.84 4.03
CA TRP A 337 -11.78 20.39 2.87
C TRP A 337 -12.41 21.77 3.09
N SER A 338 -12.39 22.33 4.30
CA SER A 338 -12.98 23.66 4.53
C SER A 338 -12.15 24.79 3.90
N GLU A 339 -12.80 25.85 3.45
CA GLU A 339 -12.13 27.03 2.90
C GLU A 339 -11.21 27.72 3.91
N GLU A 340 -11.50 27.58 5.22
CA GLU A 340 -10.70 28.21 6.27
C GLU A 340 -9.42 27.44 6.58
N THR A 341 -9.49 26.11 6.59
CA THR A 341 -8.40 25.24 7.04
C THR A 341 -7.55 24.71 5.90
N TYR A 342 -8.13 24.53 4.71
CA TYR A 342 -7.40 24.04 3.53
C TYR A 342 -6.12 24.85 3.30
N PRO A 343 -6.16 26.20 3.16
CA PRO A 343 -4.95 26.99 2.93
C PRO A 343 -3.89 26.87 4.02
N LYS A 344 -4.31 26.57 5.26
CA LYS A 344 -3.41 26.50 6.42
C LYS A 344 -2.60 25.21 6.41
N TRP A 345 -3.25 24.06 6.17
CA TRP A 345 -2.55 22.77 6.15
C TRP A 345 -1.78 22.54 4.84
N THR A 346 -2.25 23.10 3.72
CA THR A 346 -1.54 23.02 2.43
C THR A 346 -0.46 24.08 2.24
N ALA A 347 -0.27 25.00 3.19
CA ALA A 347 0.77 26.03 3.14
C ALA A 347 2.20 25.51 2.84
N PRO A 348 2.64 24.33 3.32
CA PRO A 348 3.94 23.77 2.94
C PRO A 348 4.08 23.47 1.43
N PHE A 349 2.97 23.17 0.75
CA PHE A 349 2.99 23.00 -0.70
C PHE A 349 3.06 24.34 -1.42
N SER A 350 2.17 25.26 -1.02
CA SER A 350 2.10 26.61 -1.57
C SER A 350 1.35 27.50 -0.57
N GLU A 351 2.02 28.55 -0.10
CA GLU A 351 1.42 29.54 0.79
C GLU A 351 0.28 30.28 0.08
N GLY A 352 -0.85 30.46 0.77
CA GLY A 352 -2.05 31.07 0.17
C GLY A 352 -2.81 30.18 -0.81
N SER A 353 -2.53 28.86 -0.81
CA SER A 353 -3.23 27.91 -1.65
C SER A 353 -4.72 27.76 -1.28
N ARG A 354 -5.55 27.40 -2.26
CA ARG A 354 -7.00 27.24 -2.11
C ARG A 354 -7.54 26.15 -3.02
N ALA A 355 -8.60 25.48 -2.58
CA ALA A 355 -9.35 24.55 -3.41
C ALA A 355 -10.69 25.18 -3.83
N LYS A 356 -11.06 25.05 -5.11
CA LYS A 356 -12.35 25.51 -5.63
C LYS A 356 -13.09 24.34 -6.27
N SER A 357 -14.24 23.98 -5.71
CA SER A 357 -15.13 22.93 -6.23
C SER A 357 -16.53 23.06 -5.63
N ASP A 358 -17.52 22.40 -6.24
CA ASP A 358 -18.80 22.11 -5.57
C ASP A 358 -18.75 20.81 -4.75
N TRP A 359 -17.58 20.16 -4.74
CA TRP A 359 -17.21 18.95 -4.02
C TRP A 359 -17.99 17.69 -4.39
N LYS A 360 -18.80 17.68 -5.46
CA LYS A 360 -19.56 16.47 -5.83
C LYS A 360 -18.70 15.45 -6.55
N GLU A 361 -19.00 14.16 -6.36
CA GLU A 361 -18.41 13.10 -7.18
C GLU A 361 -18.69 13.37 -8.67
N GLY A 362 -17.66 13.24 -9.51
CA GLY A 362 -17.68 13.58 -10.93
C GLY A 362 -17.45 15.07 -11.25
N SER A 363 -17.39 15.96 -10.26
CA SER A 363 -17.07 17.37 -10.47
C SER A 363 -15.57 17.63 -10.59
N LYS A 364 -15.20 18.73 -11.24
CA LYS A 364 -13.83 19.24 -11.22
C LYS A 364 -13.53 19.93 -9.88
N VAL A 365 -12.28 19.82 -9.45
CA VAL A 365 -11.69 20.61 -8.38
C VAL A 365 -10.45 21.31 -8.92
N TYR A 366 -10.28 22.57 -8.51
CA TYR A 366 -9.13 23.39 -8.87
C TYR A 366 -8.31 23.62 -7.61
N PHE A 367 -7.09 23.09 -7.58
CA PHE A 367 -6.11 23.31 -6.51
C PHE A 367 -5.18 24.44 -6.94
N LEU A 368 -5.39 25.63 -6.38
CA LEU A 368 -4.77 26.87 -6.84
C LEU A 368 -3.76 27.39 -5.82
N ASN A 369 -2.69 28.02 -6.30
CA ASN A 369 -1.81 28.86 -5.49
C ASN A 369 -2.43 30.27 -5.27
N ALA A 370 -1.69 31.15 -4.60
CA ALA A 370 -2.12 32.51 -4.30
C ALA A 370 -2.42 33.33 -5.58
N GLU A 371 -1.66 33.09 -6.65
CA GLU A 371 -1.79 33.75 -7.96
C GLU A 371 -2.96 33.21 -8.81
N GLY A 372 -3.59 32.11 -8.40
CA GLY A 372 -4.70 31.47 -9.13
C GLY A 372 -4.26 30.49 -10.22
N GLU A 373 -2.99 30.10 -10.24
CA GLU A 373 -2.45 29.02 -11.08
C GLU A 373 -2.45 27.71 -10.30
N GLY A 374 -2.54 26.57 -10.97
CA GLY A 374 -2.42 25.29 -10.27
C GLY A 374 -2.91 24.09 -11.04
N MET A 375 -3.49 23.12 -10.33
CA MET A 375 -3.90 21.82 -10.87
C MET A 375 -5.41 21.72 -11.00
N VAL A 376 -5.84 21.03 -12.05
CA VAL A 376 -7.23 20.64 -12.31
C VAL A 376 -7.33 19.14 -12.06
N ALA A 377 -8.26 18.72 -11.21
CA ALA A 377 -8.54 17.31 -10.97
C ALA A 377 -10.04 17.02 -11.05
N LEU A 378 -10.37 15.75 -11.21
CA LEU A 378 -11.72 15.19 -11.13
C LEU A 378 -11.91 14.54 -9.77
N ILE A 379 -13.04 14.78 -9.10
CA ILE A 379 -13.44 14.02 -7.92
C ILE A 379 -13.92 12.65 -8.41
N ASP A 380 -13.04 11.66 -8.41
CA ASP A 380 -13.30 10.32 -8.93
C ASP A 380 -14.24 9.53 -8.02
N LYS A 381 -14.09 9.71 -6.70
CA LYS A 381 -14.92 9.04 -5.69
C LYS A 381 -15.05 9.87 -4.43
N ARG A 382 -16.26 9.93 -3.86
CA ARG A 382 -16.52 10.58 -2.57
C ARG A 382 -17.43 9.74 -1.68
N LYS A 383 -17.02 9.50 -0.45
CA LYS A 383 -17.83 8.88 0.61
C LYS A 383 -17.51 9.55 1.93
N ASP A 384 -18.36 10.47 2.38
CA ASP A 384 -18.11 11.24 3.61
C ASP A 384 -18.32 10.38 4.88
N PRO A 385 -17.51 10.57 5.93
CA PRO A 385 -16.23 11.27 6.01
C PRO A 385 -15.03 10.32 5.82
N GLU A 386 -15.13 9.33 4.93
CA GLU A 386 -14.20 8.20 4.84
C GLU A 386 -13.25 8.25 3.64
N ILE A 387 -13.73 8.64 2.46
CA ILE A 387 -12.99 8.49 1.19
C ILE A 387 -13.15 9.73 0.31
N MET A 388 -12.02 10.32 -0.11
CA MET A 388 -11.96 11.32 -1.19
C MET A 388 -10.87 10.91 -2.17
N ASN A 389 -11.23 10.66 -3.43
CA ASN A 389 -10.27 10.34 -4.48
C ASN A 389 -10.29 11.41 -5.56
N PHE A 390 -9.12 11.86 -5.95
CA PHE A 390 -8.92 12.76 -7.07
C PHE A 390 -8.16 12.06 -8.18
N LYS A 391 -8.58 12.33 -9.41
CA LYS A 391 -7.84 12.01 -10.63
C LYS A 391 -7.39 13.31 -11.27
N HIS A 392 -6.09 13.57 -11.23
CA HIS A 392 -5.52 14.77 -11.82
C HIS A 392 -5.69 14.79 -13.34
N LEU A 393 -6.16 15.90 -13.89
CA LEU A 393 -6.46 16.06 -15.32
C LEU A 393 -5.46 16.96 -16.04
N GLY A 394 -4.92 17.98 -15.35
CA GLY A 394 -3.98 18.92 -15.95
C GLY A 394 -3.75 20.19 -15.14
N MET A 395 -3.33 21.26 -15.80
CA MET A 395 -3.01 22.55 -15.17
C MET A 395 -4.05 23.62 -15.50
N ILE A 396 -4.11 24.67 -14.68
CA ILE A 396 -4.84 25.90 -14.94
C ILE A 396 -3.92 27.11 -14.77
N ASP A 397 -3.96 28.04 -15.71
CA ASP A 397 -3.21 29.29 -15.64
C ASP A 397 -3.96 30.38 -14.85
N LYS A 398 -3.29 31.50 -14.56
CA LYS A 398 -3.85 32.64 -13.82
C LYS A 398 -5.05 33.31 -14.50
N ASN A 399 -5.23 33.08 -15.80
CA ASN A 399 -6.34 33.61 -16.58
C ASN A 399 -7.53 32.64 -16.58
N GLY A 400 -7.39 31.47 -15.97
CA GLY A 400 -8.41 30.43 -15.91
C GLY A 400 -8.42 29.50 -17.11
N ASN A 401 -7.39 29.51 -17.96
CA ASN A 401 -7.28 28.58 -19.08
C ASN A 401 -6.77 27.22 -18.61
N GLU A 402 -7.53 26.18 -18.90
CA GLU A 402 -7.12 24.80 -18.60
C GLU A 402 -6.22 24.25 -19.71
N ASP A 403 -5.13 23.64 -19.30
CA ASP A 403 -4.28 22.81 -20.15
C ASP A 403 -4.43 21.36 -19.70
N LEU A 404 -5.13 20.57 -20.52
CA LEU A 404 -5.37 19.15 -20.29
C LEU A 404 -4.62 18.25 -21.29
N GLU A 405 -3.99 18.85 -22.30
CA GLU A 405 -3.57 18.14 -23.52
C GLU A 405 -2.13 18.47 -23.93
N SER A 406 -1.46 19.44 -23.31
CA SER A 406 -0.05 19.69 -23.64
C SER A 406 0.82 18.49 -23.26
N GLU A 407 1.97 18.38 -23.94
CA GLU A 407 2.95 17.34 -23.63
C GLU A 407 3.45 17.39 -22.18
N LYS A 408 3.43 18.57 -21.55
CA LYS A 408 3.75 18.72 -20.12
C LYS A 408 2.68 18.11 -19.21
N VAL A 409 1.41 18.12 -19.65
CA VAL A 409 0.28 17.60 -18.87
C VAL A 409 0.08 16.11 -19.11
N LYS A 410 0.17 15.66 -20.37
CA LYS A 410 0.02 14.24 -20.74
C LYS A 410 0.95 13.30 -19.97
N SER A 411 2.12 13.79 -19.53
CA SER A 411 3.09 12.97 -18.79
C SER A 411 2.65 12.59 -17.38
N TRP A 412 1.66 13.26 -16.78
CA TRP A 412 1.16 13.00 -15.42
C TRP A 412 -0.38 13.06 -15.30
N ALA A 413 -1.09 13.47 -16.36
CA ALA A 413 -2.55 13.41 -16.41
C ALA A 413 -3.03 11.97 -16.17
N GLY A 414 -3.97 11.83 -15.24
CA GLY A 414 -4.46 10.55 -14.74
C GLY A 414 -3.83 10.10 -13.42
N ALA A 415 -2.87 10.84 -12.86
CA ALA A 415 -2.35 10.59 -11.50
C ALA A 415 -3.49 10.56 -10.49
N MET A 416 -3.48 9.57 -9.60
CA MET A 416 -4.45 9.45 -8.52
C MET A 416 -3.91 10.06 -7.23
N GLU A 417 -4.80 10.68 -6.45
CA GLU A 417 -4.55 11.15 -5.09
C GLU A 417 -5.75 10.81 -4.21
N ASN A 418 -5.56 9.90 -3.27
CA ASN A 418 -6.63 9.21 -2.54
C ASN A 418 -6.46 9.42 -1.04
N TYR A 419 -7.50 9.92 -0.39
CA TYR A 419 -7.57 10.14 1.04
C TYR A 419 -8.52 9.11 1.66
N ARG A 420 -8.06 8.45 2.73
CA ARG A 420 -8.86 7.52 3.53
C ARG A 420 -8.76 7.85 5.02
N LEU A 421 -9.89 7.94 5.69
CA LEU A 421 -9.99 8.07 7.15
C LEU A 421 -10.45 6.76 7.77
N GLU A 422 -9.64 6.20 8.68
CA GLU A 422 -9.96 5.01 9.47
C GLU A 422 -10.04 5.37 10.95
N GLU A 423 -11.11 4.98 11.63
CA GLU A 423 -11.25 5.21 13.08
C GLU A 423 -10.51 4.13 13.88
N LYS A 424 -9.66 4.54 14.84
CA LYS A 424 -8.91 3.64 15.70
C LYS A 424 -8.77 4.23 17.11
N ASN A 425 -9.38 3.58 18.12
CA ASN A 425 -9.23 3.93 19.53
C ASN A 425 -9.56 5.41 19.84
N ARG A 426 -10.66 5.95 19.29
CA ARG A 426 -11.07 7.37 19.41
C ARG A 426 -10.13 8.40 18.75
N ALA A 427 -9.17 7.94 17.95
CA ALA A 427 -8.35 8.76 17.06
C ALA A 427 -8.64 8.38 15.59
N THR A 428 -8.34 9.30 14.68
CA THR A 428 -8.48 9.09 13.25
C THR A 428 -7.12 8.83 12.62
N ARG A 429 -7.02 7.77 11.83
CA ARG A 429 -5.88 7.51 10.96
C ARG A 429 -6.19 8.05 9.58
N LEU A 430 -5.51 9.12 9.19
CA LEU A 430 -5.52 9.64 7.82
C LEU A 430 -4.45 8.92 7.00
N ILE A 431 -4.85 8.39 5.86
CA ILE A 431 -3.99 7.75 4.87
C ILE A 431 -4.15 8.50 3.56
N VAL A 432 -3.05 9.03 3.01
CA VAL A 432 -3.01 9.67 1.70
C VAL A 432 -2.17 8.81 0.77
N ASP A 433 -2.77 8.25 -0.27
CA ASP A 433 -2.14 7.42 -1.30
C ASP A 433 -2.11 8.22 -2.59
N MET A 434 -0.93 8.50 -3.14
CA MET A 434 -0.81 9.29 -4.35
C MET A 434 0.21 8.72 -5.33
N ASP A 435 -0.07 8.89 -6.62
CA ASP A 435 0.87 8.67 -7.70
C ASP A 435 1.84 9.85 -7.78
N MET A 436 3.15 9.57 -7.73
CA MET A 436 4.20 10.57 -7.77
C MET A 436 5.15 10.33 -8.93
N ASP A 437 5.42 11.41 -9.63
CA ASP A 437 6.52 11.51 -10.57
C ASP A 437 7.88 11.52 -9.84
N ASP A 438 8.84 10.73 -10.31
CA ASP A 438 10.22 10.67 -9.79
C ASP A 438 10.89 12.04 -9.65
N GLU A 439 10.58 13.01 -10.51
CA GLU A 439 11.15 14.38 -10.41
C GLU A 439 10.67 15.13 -9.15
N TYR A 440 9.43 14.90 -8.74
CA TYR A 440 8.81 15.58 -7.59
C TYR A 440 8.79 14.71 -6.33
N LYS A 441 9.29 13.48 -6.41
CA LYS A 441 9.28 12.51 -5.32
C LYS A 441 9.95 13.04 -4.06
N ASP A 442 11.18 13.57 -4.17
CA ASP A 442 11.90 14.08 -3.00
C ASP A 442 11.20 15.30 -2.38
N TYR A 443 10.58 16.14 -3.22
CA TYR A 443 9.75 17.25 -2.77
C TYR A 443 8.56 16.73 -1.95
N PHE A 444 7.77 15.80 -2.50
CA PHE A 444 6.61 15.25 -1.81
C PHE A 444 6.97 14.46 -0.55
N LEU A 445 8.05 13.67 -0.57
CA LEU A 445 8.52 12.92 0.60
C LEU A 445 8.91 13.84 1.77
N LYS A 446 9.29 15.09 1.48
CA LYS A 446 9.57 16.10 2.50
C LYS A 446 8.32 16.90 2.89
N THR A 447 7.55 17.37 1.91
CA THR A 447 6.45 18.32 2.13
C THR A 447 5.22 17.66 2.74
N TRP A 448 4.89 16.41 2.39
CA TRP A 448 3.73 15.72 2.94
C TRP A 448 3.80 15.51 4.46
N PRO A 449 4.92 15.04 5.04
CA PRO A 449 5.06 15.00 6.49
C PRO A 449 4.82 16.35 7.17
N GLU A 450 5.35 17.45 6.61
CA GLU A 450 5.14 18.80 7.15
C GLU A 450 3.66 19.25 7.07
N ALA A 451 2.99 18.95 5.95
CA ALA A 451 1.57 19.27 5.75
C ALA A 451 0.65 18.45 6.65
N LEU A 452 0.94 17.15 6.82
CA LEU A 452 0.19 16.28 7.72
C LEU A 452 0.36 16.67 9.18
N GLU A 453 1.53 17.18 9.58
CA GLU A 453 1.73 17.69 10.93
C GLU A 453 0.91 18.97 11.17
N LYS A 454 0.89 19.92 10.23
CA LYS A 454 0.00 21.09 10.32
C LYS A 454 -1.47 20.71 10.35
N LEU A 455 -1.87 19.72 9.55
CA LEU A 455 -3.24 19.22 9.56
C LEU A 455 -3.60 18.60 10.91
N LYS A 456 -2.70 17.80 11.47
CA LYS A 456 -2.81 17.21 12.81
C LYS A 456 -2.96 18.30 13.86
N GLU A 457 -2.10 19.32 13.84
CA GLU A 457 -2.20 20.48 14.73
C GLU A 457 -3.56 21.18 14.59
N LEU A 458 -4.06 21.44 13.38
CA LEU A 458 -5.36 22.09 13.18
C LEU A 458 -6.56 21.25 13.62
N ALA A 459 -6.44 19.92 13.53
CA ALA A 459 -7.49 18.99 13.94
C ALA A 459 -7.48 18.69 15.44
N GLU A 460 -6.29 18.64 16.06
CA GLU A 460 -6.10 18.35 17.49
C GLU A 460 -6.13 19.61 18.35
N ASN A 461 -5.65 20.75 17.85
CA ASN A 461 -5.84 22.03 18.51
C ASN A 461 -7.29 22.43 18.31
N ASP A 462 -8.00 22.50 19.43
CA ASP A 462 -9.43 22.63 19.50
C ASP A 462 -9.95 23.98 18.98
N HIS A 463 -10.02 24.11 17.65
CA HIS A 463 -10.87 25.06 16.95
C HIS A 463 -12.25 24.45 16.64
N SER A 464 -12.53 23.22 17.12
CA SER A 464 -13.87 22.63 17.01
C SER A 464 -14.88 23.33 17.92
N MET A 465 -14.42 23.95 19.01
CA MET A 465 -15.20 24.86 19.84
C MET A 465 -15.62 26.18 19.14
N LEU A 466 -15.12 26.49 17.92
CA LEU A 466 -15.32 27.80 17.26
C LEU A 466 -16.35 27.82 16.12
N HIS A 467 -16.88 26.68 15.70
CA HIS A 467 -17.97 26.69 14.72
C HIS A 467 -19.31 26.75 15.46
N PRO A 468 -20.19 27.72 15.18
CA PRO A 468 -21.49 27.79 15.83
C PRO A 468 -22.40 26.63 15.36
N ILE A 469 -23.14 26.02 16.28
CA ILE A 469 -24.25 25.13 15.96
C ILE A 469 -25.37 25.97 15.35
N THR A 470 -25.84 25.60 14.16
CA THR A 470 -26.95 26.28 13.50
C THR A 470 -28.21 25.41 13.51
N ILE A 471 -29.32 25.98 13.96
CA ILE A 471 -30.66 25.41 13.92
C ILE A 471 -31.59 26.34 13.14
N SER A 472 -32.69 25.81 12.61
CA SER A 472 -33.67 26.66 11.91
C SER A 472 -35.07 26.06 11.88
N THR A 473 -36.07 26.91 11.69
CA THR A 473 -37.44 26.49 11.44
C THR A 473 -38.17 27.52 10.59
N SER A 474 -39.15 27.08 9.82
CA SER A 474 -40.04 27.95 9.06
C SER A 474 -41.41 28.01 9.75
N ILE A 475 -41.87 29.23 10.03
CA ILE A 475 -43.08 29.53 10.79
C ILE A 475 -44.10 30.14 9.84
N HIS A 476 -45.31 29.58 9.80
CA HIS A 476 -46.40 30.07 8.96
C HIS A 476 -47.08 31.30 9.59
N ALA A 477 -46.31 32.39 9.73
CA ALA A 477 -46.77 33.68 10.21
C ALA A 477 -45.96 34.82 9.55
N PRO A 478 -46.56 36.00 9.36
CA PRO A 478 -45.84 37.20 8.92
C PRO A 478 -44.71 37.57 9.89
N ILE A 479 -43.66 38.22 9.36
CA ILE A 479 -42.46 38.53 10.15
C ILE A 479 -42.75 39.44 11.35
N ASP A 480 -43.78 40.29 11.26
CA ASP A 480 -44.20 41.18 12.34
C ASP A 480 -44.67 40.41 13.58
N LYS A 481 -45.50 39.38 13.35
CA LYS A 481 -45.97 38.50 14.41
C LYS A 481 -44.83 37.65 14.97
N VAL A 482 -43.98 37.09 14.10
CA VAL A 482 -42.84 36.28 14.53
C VAL A 482 -41.88 37.12 15.39
N TRP A 483 -41.62 38.36 14.99
CA TRP A 483 -40.76 39.29 15.71
C TRP A 483 -41.36 39.69 17.07
N GLU A 484 -42.66 39.95 17.14
CA GLU A 484 -43.36 40.25 18.40
C GLU A 484 -43.29 39.07 19.38
N VAL A 485 -43.67 37.87 18.93
CA VAL A 485 -43.71 36.66 19.76
C VAL A 485 -42.32 36.22 20.22
N TRP A 486 -41.28 36.48 19.42
CA TRP A 486 -39.89 36.21 19.81
C TRP A 486 -39.42 37.12 20.94
N ASN A 487 -39.88 38.37 20.97
CA ASN A 487 -39.27 39.41 21.80
C ASN A 487 -40.11 39.85 23.01
N ASP A 488 -41.43 39.69 23.02
CA ASP A 488 -42.25 40.04 24.19
C ASP A 488 -42.03 39.01 25.32
N PRO A 489 -41.60 39.44 26.52
CA PRO A 489 -41.42 38.55 27.67
C PRO A 489 -42.62 37.64 27.97
N LYS A 490 -43.85 38.14 27.83
CA LYS A 490 -45.07 37.34 28.05
C LYS A 490 -45.17 36.17 27.08
N HIS A 491 -44.67 36.34 25.86
CA HIS A 491 -44.64 35.26 24.89
C HIS A 491 -43.50 34.28 25.18
N ILE A 492 -42.30 34.77 25.53
CA ILE A 492 -41.12 33.95 25.87
C ILE A 492 -41.43 32.92 26.96
N GLU A 493 -42.15 33.32 28.01
CA GLU A 493 -42.55 32.43 29.13
C GLU A 493 -43.35 31.19 28.67
N ASN A 494 -44.01 31.25 27.51
CA ASN A 494 -44.87 30.18 27.01
C ASN A 494 -44.17 29.19 26.08
N TRP A 495 -43.13 29.63 25.36
CA TRP A 495 -42.46 28.80 24.35
C TRP A 495 -41.03 28.41 24.71
N ASN A 496 -40.35 29.17 25.57
CA ASN A 496 -38.96 28.94 25.92
C ASN A 496 -38.84 27.80 26.94
N ALA A 497 -38.95 26.56 26.50
CA ALA A 497 -38.78 25.37 27.33
C ALA A 497 -38.06 24.29 26.53
N ALA A 498 -36.99 23.74 27.11
CA ALA A 498 -36.16 22.72 26.46
C ALA A 498 -36.85 21.35 26.34
N SER A 499 -37.81 21.06 27.23
CA SER A 499 -38.61 19.83 27.23
C SER A 499 -39.92 20.01 28.00
N SER A 500 -40.80 19.00 28.00
CA SER A 500 -42.10 19.04 28.69
C SER A 500 -41.98 19.24 30.20
N ASP A 501 -40.85 18.84 30.78
CA ASP A 501 -40.64 18.81 32.23
C ASP A 501 -39.98 20.10 32.74
N TRP A 502 -39.67 21.03 31.83
CA TRP A 502 -39.11 22.35 32.11
C TRP A 502 -40.10 23.47 31.76
N HIS A 503 -39.93 24.62 32.37
CA HIS A 503 -40.67 25.84 32.07
C HIS A 503 -39.82 27.09 32.29
N THR A 504 -40.19 28.20 31.65
CA THR A 504 -39.67 29.52 31.96
C THR A 504 -40.63 30.20 32.93
N THR A 505 -40.15 30.60 34.11
CA THR A 505 -40.99 31.22 35.17
C THR A 505 -41.09 32.73 35.04
N SER A 506 -40.07 33.36 34.46
CA SER A 506 -40.07 34.78 34.14
C SER A 506 -39.12 35.08 32.99
N ALA A 507 -39.45 36.10 32.20
CA ALA A 507 -38.56 36.62 31.16
C ALA A 507 -38.45 38.15 31.23
N SER A 508 -37.34 38.69 30.74
CA SER A 508 -37.15 40.12 30.51
C SER A 508 -36.32 40.34 29.25
N ASN A 509 -36.64 41.38 28.47
CA ASN A 509 -35.98 41.64 27.19
C ASN A 509 -35.89 43.16 26.91
N ASP A 510 -34.70 43.74 27.06
CA ASP A 510 -34.40 45.12 26.67
C ASP A 510 -33.83 45.13 25.23
N LEU A 511 -34.73 45.22 24.24
CA LEU A 511 -34.41 45.01 22.83
C LEU A 511 -33.71 46.22 22.16
N ARG A 512 -32.47 46.48 22.56
CA ARG A 512 -31.57 47.48 21.96
C ARG A 512 -30.12 47.04 22.13
N LYS A 513 -29.21 47.58 21.32
CA LYS A 513 -27.77 47.33 21.50
C LYS A 513 -27.33 47.74 22.91
N GLY A 514 -26.66 46.82 23.62
CA GLY A 514 -26.27 46.95 25.03
C GLY A 514 -27.38 46.65 26.04
N GLY A 515 -28.61 46.40 25.60
CA GLY A 515 -29.70 45.91 26.43
C GLY A 515 -29.54 44.44 26.80
N LYS A 516 -30.16 44.04 27.91
CA LYS A 516 -30.06 42.68 28.46
C LYS A 516 -31.27 41.83 28.09
N ILE A 517 -31.03 40.54 27.84
CA ILE A 517 -32.03 39.48 27.81
C ILE A 517 -31.80 38.57 29.00
N SER A 518 -32.87 38.16 29.69
CA SER A 518 -32.80 37.20 30.79
C SER A 518 -34.07 36.35 30.83
N SER A 519 -33.92 35.04 31.00
CA SER A 519 -35.03 34.09 31.19
C SER A 519 -34.69 33.12 32.32
N ARG A 520 -35.56 33.05 33.33
CA ARG A 520 -35.44 32.09 34.44
C ARG A 520 -36.04 30.75 34.02
N MET A 521 -35.21 29.73 33.82
CA MET A 521 -35.62 28.39 33.40
C MET A 521 -35.53 27.42 34.57
N GLU A 522 -36.59 26.67 34.83
CA GLU A 522 -36.69 25.76 35.97
C GLU A 522 -37.32 24.42 35.58
N ALA A 523 -36.94 23.36 36.29
CA ALA A 523 -37.64 22.08 36.24
C ALA A 523 -38.97 22.20 37.01
N LYS A 524 -40.06 21.68 36.45
CA LYS A 524 -41.41 21.81 37.03
C LYS A 524 -41.57 21.13 38.38
N ASP A 525 -40.69 20.18 38.70
CA ASP A 525 -40.63 19.50 40.01
C ASP A 525 -39.83 20.28 41.06
N GLY A 526 -39.24 21.42 40.70
CA GLY A 526 -38.44 22.28 41.57
C GLY A 526 -37.02 21.76 41.84
N SER A 527 -36.57 20.72 41.14
CA SER A 527 -35.26 20.09 41.37
C SER A 527 -34.06 20.92 40.91
N SER A 528 -34.26 21.79 39.92
CA SER A 528 -33.19 22.59 39.30
C SER A 528 -33.72 23.86 38.65
N GLY A 529 -32.86 24.88 38.55
CA GLY A 529 -33.18 26.13 37.85
C GLY A 529 -31.95 27.00 37.63
N PHE A 530 -31.94 27.76 36.53
CA PHE A 530 -30.87 28.66 36.15
C PHE A 530 -31.40 29.88 35.39
N ASP A 531 -30.60 30.95 35.38
CA ASP A 531 -30.88 32.17 34.61
C ASP A 531 -30.11 32.12 33.29
N PHE A 532 -30.84 32.17 32.17
CA PHE A 532 -30.27 32.29 30.83
C PHE A 532 -30.17 33.77 30.47
N GLU A 533 -28.96 34.33 30.56
CA GLU A 533 -28.72 35.77 30.42
C GLU A 533 -27.75 36.12 29.28
N GLY A 534 -28.01 37.24 28.62
CA GLY A 534 -27.14 37.78 27.56
C GLY A 534 -27.29 39.29 27.37
N VAL A 535 -26.36 39.86 26.59
CA VAL A 535 -26.32 41.28 26.23
C VAL A 535 -26.31 41.42 24.71
N TYR A 536 -27.21 42.23 24.14
CA TYR A 536 -27.26 42.44 22.69
C TYR A 536 -26.07 43.23 22.17
N ASP A 537 -25.30 42.61 21.26
CA ASP A 537 -24.23 43.26 20.51
C ASP A 537 -24.79 44.06 19.32
N GLU A 538 -25.84 43.53 18.69
CA GLU A 538 -26.48 44.11 17.52
C GLU A 538 -27.97 43.76 17.45
N VAL A 539 -28.80 44.76 17.15
CA VAL A 539 -30.25 44.58 16.93
C VAL A 539 -30.61 45.27 15.61
N LYS A 540 -30.96 44.49 14.60
CA LYS A 540 -31.59 44.98 13.36
C LYS A 540 -33.05 44.48 13.36
N PRO A 541 -34.02 45.38 13.63
CA PRO A 541 -35.43 45.02 13.69
C PRO A 541 -35.89 44.17 12.51
N LYS A 542 -36.61 43.07 12.79
CA LYS A 542 -37.18 42.14 11.80
C LYS A 542 -36.14 41.50 10.88
N LYS A 543 -34.87 41.44 11.29
CA LYS A 543 -33.80 40.92 10.43
C LYS A 543 -32.73 40.14 11.18
N LEU A 544 -32.17 40.71 12.24
CA LEU A 544 -31.00 40.15 12.91
C LEU A 544 -30.98 40.52 14.40
N LEU A 545 -30.70 39.53 15.23
CA LEU A 545 -30.29 39.72 16.63
C LEU A 545 -28.92 39.07 16.82
N VAL A 546 -28.00 39.78 17.45
CA VAL A 546 -26.71 39.25 17.91
C VAL A 546 -26.58 39.58 19.38
N TYR A 547 -26.33 38.58 20.21
CA TYR A 547 -26.06 38.78 21.63
C TYR A 547 -24.98 37.85 22.14
N THR A 548 -24.28 38.30 23.17
CA THR A 548 -23.26 37.54 23.88
C THR A 548 -23.82 37.10 25.23
N LEU A 549 -23.74 35.80 25.52
CA LEU A 549 -24.15 35.19 26.78
C LEU A 549 -23.22 35.58 27.93
N ALA A 550 -23.67 35.41 29.17
CA ALA A 550 -22.88 35.72 30.36
C ALA A 550 -21.53 34.95 30.44
N ASP A 551 -21.44 33.78 29.79
CA ASP A 551 -20.22 32.97 29.69
C ASP A 551 -19.30 33.35 28.51
N GLY A 552 -19.66 34.40 27.75
CA GLY A 552 -18.88 34.92 26.63
C GLY A 552 -19.22 34.30 25.27
N ARG A 553 -20.09 33.29 25.22
CA ARG A 553 -20.50 32.65 23.96
C ARG A 553 -21.44 33.54 23.15
N LYS A 554 -21.30 33.52 21.83
CA LYS A 554 -22.14 34.30 20.91
C LYS A 554 -23.34 33.54 20.37
N VAL A 555 -24.44 34.26 20.21
CA VAL A 555 -25.67 33.81 19.55
C VAL A 555 -26.07 34.81 18.47
N VAL A 556 -26.41 34.29 17.30
CA VAL A 556 -26.86 35.03 16.12
C VAL A 556 -28.20 34.48 15.66
N ILE A 557 -29.20 35.34 15.52
CA ILE A 557 -30.53 34.96 15.05
C ILE A 557 -30.89 35.79 13.82
N ASP A 558 -31.14 35.10 12.71
CA ASP A 558 -31.58 35.67 11.45
C ASP A 558 -33.06 35.40 11.21
N PHE A 559 -33.78 36.43 10.77
CA PHE A 559 -35.18 36.36 10.35
C PHE A 559 -35.28 36.68 8.87
N LYS A 560 -35.90 35.78 8.10
CA LYS A 560 -36.12 35.96 6.67
C LYS A 560 -37.56 35.67 6.29
N GLU A 561 -38.24 36.69 5.80
CA GLU A 561 -39.59 36.56 5.28
C GLU A 561 -39.61 35.83 3.93
N ASN A 562 -40.49 34.84 3.80
CA ASN A 562 -40.71 34.02 2.61
C ASN A 562 -42.22 33.76 2.44
N ASN A 563 -42.90 34.46 1.51
CA ASN A 563 -44.27 34.18 1.06
C ASN A 563 -45.25 33.70 2.17
N ASN A 564 -45.69 34.60 3.05
CA ASN A 564 -46.57 34.32 4.22
C ASN A 564 -45.97 33.39 5.31
N SER A 565 -44.67 33.10 5.25
CA SER A 565 -43.93 32.42 6.30
C SER A 565 -42.66 33.18 6.65
N THR A 566 -42.11 32.95 7.84
CA THR A 566 -40.82 33.52 8.27
C THR A 566 -39.89 32.36 8.61
N LEU A 567 -38.72 32.33 7.96
CA LEU A 567 -37.61 31.46 8.34
C LEU A 567 -36.87 32.12 9.51
N VAL A 568 -36.77 31.41 10.62
CA VAL A 568 -35.92 31.78 11.76
C VAL A 568 -34.73 30.82 11.78
N ARG A 569 -33.53 31.38 11.81
CA ARG A 569 -32.28 30.64 11.91
C ARG A 569 -31.51 31.16 13.12
N GLU A 570 -31.06 30.26 13.97
CA GLU A 570 -30.29 30.59 15.15
C GLU A 570 -28.96 29.83 15.12
N SER A 571 -27.87 30.55 15.36
CA SER A 571 -26.50 30.05 15.34
C SER A 571 -25.82 30.41 16.64
N PHE A 572 -25.29 29.44 17.38
CA PHE A 572 -24.70 29.67 18.70
C PHE A 572 -23.39 28.90 18.90
N GLU A 573 -22.46 29.51 19.63
CA GLU A 573 -21.22 28.83 20.02
C GLU A 573 -21.53 27.71 21.04
N PRO A 574 -21.08 26.47 20.79
CA PRO A 574 -21.35 25.36 21.69
C PRO A 574 -20.56 25.51 22.99
N GLU A 575 -21.11 25.00 24.08
CA GLU A 575 -20.38 24.83 25.34
C GLU A 575 -19.70 23.44 25.41
N SER A 576 -18.79 23.24 26.37
CA SER A 576 -17.92 22.05 26.46
C SER A 576 -18.43 20.94 27.37
N ALA A 577 -19.43 21.19 28.21
CA ALA A 577 -19.96 20.23 29.17
C ALA A 577 -20.93 19.21 28.54
N ASN A 578 -21.67 19.56 27.47
CA ASN A 578 -22.56 18.62 26.78
C ASN A 578 -22.14 18.39 25.33
N SER A 579 -22.54 17.23 24.77
CA SER A 579 -22.29 16.94 23.35
C SER A 579 -23.02 17.94 22.44
N ARG A 580 -22.42 18.23 21.27
CA ARG A 580 -23.02 19.14 20.28
C ARG A 580 -24.38 18.65 19.80
N GLU A 581 -24.55 17.34 19.64
CA GLU A 581 -25.82 16.72 19.26
C GLU A 581 -26.90 16.98 20.31
N MET A 582 -26.57 16.85 21.61
CA MET A 582 -27.50 17.16 22.69
C MET A 582 -27.86 18.65 22.70
N GLN A 583 -26.88 19.53 22.53
CA GLN A 583 -27.11 20.98 22.46
C GLN A 583 -27.98 21.35 21.25
N GLN A 584 -27.68 20.82 20.06
CA GLN A 584 -28.45 21.03 18.84
C GLN A 584 -29.89 20.55 19.00
N GLN A 585 -30.10 19.36 19.58
CA GLN A 585 -31.44 18.80 19.83
C GLN A 585 -32.22 19.66 20.82
N GLY A 586 -31.59 20.09 21.92
CA GLY A 586 -32.23 20.93 22.94
C GLY A 586 -32.66 22.29 22.39
N TRP A 587 -31.77 22.99 21.69
CA TRP A 587 -32.08 24.29 21.09
C TRP A 587 -33.12 24.15 19.97
N GLN A 588 -33.03 23.11 19.13
CA GLN A 588 -34.04 22.84 18.09
C GLN A 588 -35.40 22.54 18.71
N ALA A 589 -35.47 21.88 19.87
CA ALA A 589 -36.72 21.64 20.58
C ALA A 589 -37.37 22.95 21.06
N ILE A 590 -36.58 23.88 21.61
CA ILE A 590 -37.05 25.22 21.98
C ILE A 590 -37.58 25.96 20.75
N LEU A 591 -36.83 25.95 19.64
CA LEU A 591 -37.23 26.60 18.40
C LEU A 591 -38.50 25.97 17.79
N ASN A 592 -38.70 24.67 17.96
CA ASN A 592 -39.93 23.98 17.56
C ASN A 592 -41.11 24.38 18.46
N ASN A 593 -40.91 24.53 19.77
CA ASN A 593 -41.94 25.03 20.69
C ASN A 593 -42.34 26.47 20.33
N PHE A 594 -41.36 27.33 19.99
CA PHE A 594 -41.60 28.68 19.47
C PHE A 594 -42.49 28.66 18.22
N LYS A 595 -42.17 27.81 17.24
CA LYS A 595 -43.01 27.64 16.05
C LYS A 595 -44.45 27.26 16.42
N ILE A 596 -44.63 26.22 17.23
CA ILE A 596 -45.95 25.71 17.62
C ILE A 596 -46.77 26.80 18.34
N TYR A 597 -46.14 27.55 19.23
CA TYR A 597 -46.80 28.62 19.97
C TYR A 597 -47.20 29.78 19.06
N THR A 598 -46.27 30.24 18.22
CA THR A 598 -46.47 31.37 17.28
C THR A 598 -47.58 31.09 16.26
N GLU A 599 -47.66 29.85 15.76
CA GLU A 599 -48.71 29.45 14.81
C GLU A 599 -50.09 29.29 15.50
N LYS A 600 -50.14 29.04 16.81
CA LYS A 600 -51.38 28.84 17.57
C LYS A 600 -51.98 30.12 18.14
N ILE A 601 -51.15 31.06 18.60
CA ILE A 601 -51.61 32.31 19.19
C ILE A 601 -52.30 33.15 18.10
N LYS A 602 -53.50 33.68 18.38
CA LYS A 602 -54.30 34.38 17.37
C LYS A 602 -53.93 35.84 17.26
#